data_AF-A0AAW0IGD3-F1
#
_entry.id   AF-A0AAW0IGD3-F1
#
_cell.length_a   1.000
_cell.length_b   1.000
_cell.length_c   1.000
_cell.angle_alpha   90.00
_cell.angle_beta   90.00
_cell.angle_gamma   90.00
#
_symmetry.space_group_name_H-M   'P 1'
#
loop_
_entity.id
_entity.type
_entity.pdbx_description
1 polymer ?
#
loop_
_entity_poly.entity_id
_entity_poly.type
_entity_poly.pdbx_seq_one_letter_code
_entity_poly.pdbx_strand_id
1 'polypeptide(L)'
;MYRLTSPMLPRALAQAVRTGHHSGRSLHSSAVAATYKYVNVQELDMDMKSVTDRAARTLMWTELIRGECQWGEAITIEAEPRADGSRRTTRYDIDMTKCIYCGFCQEACPVDAIVEGPNFEFSTETHEELLYNKEKLLNNGDKWEAEISANIQADYLYR
;
A
#
# COMPACT_ATOMS: atom_id res chain seq x y z
N MET A 1 16.74 -4.25 10.36
CA MET A 1 16.14 -3.54 9.22
C MET A 1 14.73 -3.05 9.47
N TYR A 2 13.80 -3.80 10.06
CA TYR A 2 12.53 -3.21 10.53
C TYR A 2 12.16 -3.72 11.92
N ARG A 3 11.77 -2.83 12.83
CA ARG A 3 11.27 -3.15 14.19
C ARG A 3 9.73 -3.28 14.19
N LEU A 4 9.14 -3.94 15.19
CA LEU A 4 7.71 -3.83 15.53
C LEU A 4 7.54 -3.50 17.01
N THR A 5 6.94 -2.35 17.35
CA THR A 5 6.52 -2.05 18.73
C THR A 5 5.05 -2.37 18.94
N SER A 6 4.72 -2.68 20.19
CA SER A 6 3.36 -2.98 20.59
C SER A 6 2.53 -1.68 20.65
N PRO A 7 1.37 -1.59 19.97
CA PRO A 7 0.66 -0.34 19.66
C PRO A 7 -0.02 0.36 20.84
N MET A 8 -0.08 1.71 20.80
CA MET A 8 -1.15 2.49 21.43
C MET A 8 -1.68 3.61 20.53
N LEU A 9 -2.98 3.51 20.23
CA LEU A 9 -3.93 4.52 19.73
C LEU A 9 -4.12 4.71 18.21
N PRO A 10 -5.31 4.33 17.67
CA PRO A 10 -5.71 4.56 16.29
C PRO A 10 -6.51 5.87 16.10
N ARG A 11 -6.27 6.58 14.99
CA ARG A 11 -7.21 7.55 14.41
C ARG A 11 -8.13 6.86 13.39
N ALA A 12 -9.38 7.30 13.34
CA ALA A 12 -10.55 6.53 12.95
C ALA A 12 -11.16 6.92 11.57
N LEU A 13 -11.76 5.91 10.91
CA LEU A 13 -12.98 5.92 10.04
C LEU A 13 -12.89 6.69 8.69
N ALA A 14 -13.55 6.32 7.57
CA ALA A 14 -14.75 5.51 7.33
C ALA A 14 -14.84 4.99 5.86
N GLN A 15 -15.71 3.99 5.66
CA GLN A 15 -16.18 3.29 4.43
C GLN A 15 -17.01 4.23 3.49
N ALA A 16 -17.56 3.90 2.31
CA ALA A 16 -18.15 2.68 1.71
C ALA A 16 -18.43 2.90 0.19
N VAL A 17 -18.20 1.93 -0.73
CA VAL A 17 -19.11 0.95 -1.42
C VAL A 17 -20.31 1.46 -2.25
N ARG A 18 -20.46 0.90 -3.49
CA ARG A 18 -21.67 0.36 -4.23
C ARG A 18 -21.85 0.92 -5.66
N THR A 19 -21.60 0.18 -6.77
CA THR A 19 -22.33 -0.89 -7.53
C THR A 19 -23.44 -0.45 -8.51
N GLY A 20 -23.44 -1.02 -9.74
CA GLY A 20 -24.60 -1.20 -10.65
C GLY A 20 -24.43 -0.59 -12.07
N HIS A 21 -24.03 -1.33 -13.12
CA HIS A 21 -24.82 -2.13 -14.11
C HIS A 21 -25.99 -1.39 -14.79
N HIS A 22 -26.03 -1.36 -16.14
CA HIS A 22 -27.20 -1.64 -17.01
C HIS A 22 -26.82 -1.65 -18.51
N SER A 23 -27.47 -2.55 -19.24
CA SER A 23 -27.24 -3.00 -20.63
C SER A 23 -27.98 -2.19 -21.71
N GLY A 24 -27.52 -2.24 -22.98
CA GLY A 24 -28.45 -2.11 -24.12
C GLY A 24 -27.85 -1.84 -25.52
N ARG A 25 -27.89 -2.88 -26.38
CA ARG A 25 -28.19 -2.97 -27.84
C ARG A 25 -27.49 -2.01 -28.84
N SER A 26 -26.71 -2.49 -29.82
CA SER A 26 -27.02 -3.25 -31.07
C SER A 26 -27.25 -2.36 -32.31
N LEU A 27 -26.39 -2.48 -33.34
CA LEU A 27 -26.69 -2.91 -34.74
C LEU A 27 -25.62 -2.39 -35.74
N HIS A 28 -24.96 -3.37 -36.38
CA HIS A 28 -24.37 -3.44 -37.72
C HIS A 28 -23.96 -2.19 -38.53
N SER A 29 -22.75 -2.25 -39.09
CA SER A 29 -22.59 -2.11 -40.54
C SER A 29 -21.39 -2.91 -41.04
N SER A 30 -21.63 -3.70 -42.07
CA SER A 30 -20.68 -4.55 -42.78
C SER A 30 -19.65 -3.70 -43.53
N ALA A 31 -18.36 -3.87 -43.27
CA ALA A 31 -17.32 -3.45 -44.20
C ALA A 31 -16.00 -4.20 -43.95
N VAL A 32 -15.54 -4.87 -45.00
CA VAL A 32 -14.14 -5.12 -45.39
C VAL A 32 -13.15 -5.36 -44.25
N ALA A 33 -12.72 -6.61 -44.06
CA ALA A 33 -11.70 -6.98 -43.08
C ALA A 33 -10.39 -6.21 -43.36
N ALA A 34 -10.07 -5.23 -42.50
CA ALA A 34 -8.84 -4.46 -42.55
C ALA A 34 -7.64 -5.32 -42.11
N THR A 35 -6.55 -5.29 -42.88
CA THR A 35 -5.27 -5.99 -42.63
C THR A 35 -4.42 -5.37 -41.51
N TYR A 36 -4.94 -4.34 -40.85
CA TYR A 36 -4.30 -3.64 -39.76
C TYR A 36 -5.39 -3.23 -38.77
N LYS A 37 -5.10 -3.39 -37.46
CA LYS A 37 -6.02 -3.04 -36.40
C LYS A 37 -5.63 -1.68 -35.85
N TYR A 38 -6.51 -0.71 -35.99
CA TYR A 38 -6.38 0.54 -35.27
C TYR A 38 -6.47 0.27 -33.76
N VAL A 39 -5.41 0.58 -33.03
CA VAL A 39 -5.38 0.50 -31.57
C VAL A 39 -5.86 1.84 -31.04
N ASN A 40 -6.80 1.81 -30.10
CA ASN A 40 -7.35 2.98 -29.43
C ASN A 40 -8.16 3.95 -30.32
N VAL A 41 -8.79 3.47 -31.40
CA VAL A 41 -9.84 4.23 -32.09
C VAL A 41 -11.15 3.95 -31.38
N GLN A 42 -11.39 4.73 -30.33
CA GLN A 42 -12.66 4.77 -29.63
C GLN A 42 -13.25 6.16 -29.84
N GLU A 43 -14.45 6.23 -30.38
CA GLU A 43 -15.23 7.46 -30.36
C GLU A 43 -15.59 7.75 -28.90
N LEU A 44 -15.32 8.98 -28.45
CA LEU A 44 -15.63 9.38 -27.09
C LEU A 44 -17.13 9.56 -26.95
N ASP A 45 -17.75 8.85 -26.00
CA ASP A 45 -19.16 9.02 -25.71
C ASP A 45 -19.46 10.47 -25.27
N MET A 46 -20.47 11.07 -25.88
CA MET A 46 -20.89 12.45 -25.58
C MET A 46 -22.12 12.51 -24.66
N ASP A 47 -22.42 11.42 -23.96
CA ASP A 47 -23.50 11.40 -22.99
C ASP A 47 -23.16 12.28 -21.77
N MET A 48 -24.18 12.86 -21.15
CA MET A 48 -23.97 13.79 -20.03
C MET A 48 -23.22 13.13 -18.87
N LYS A 49 -23.38 11.81 -18.67
CA LYS A 49 -22.71 11.05 -17.60
C LYS A 49 -21.20 10.92 -17.86
N SER A 50 -20.76 10.52 -19.05
CA SER A 50 -19.33 10.38 -19.40
C SER A 50 -18.64 11.73 -19.56
N VAL A 51 -19.33 12.77 -20.03
CA VAL A 51 -18.81 14.13 -20.08
C VAL A 51 -18.54 14.63 -18.66
N THR A 52 -19.49 14.41 -17.73
CA THR A 52 -19.32 14.78 -16.32
C THR A 52 -18.24 13.94 -15.64
N ASP A 53 -18.16 12.64 -15.93
CA ASP A 53 -17.12 11.75 -15.37
C ASP A 53 -15.71 12.12 -15.87
N ARG A 54 -15.54 12.46 -17.17
CA ARG A 54 -14.28 12.97 -17.72
C ARG A 54 -13.92 14.33 -17.14
N ALA A 55 -14.89 15.24 -17.00
CA ALA A 55 -14.68 16.53 -16.36
C ALA A 55 -14.26 16.36 -14.88
N ALA A 56 -14.86 15.42 -14.15
CA ALA A 56 -14.47 15.09 -12.79
C ALA A 56 -13.05 14.52 -12.73
N ARG A 57 -12.65 13.62 -13.65
CA ARG A 57 -11.27 13.11 -13.73
C ARG A 57 -10.25 14.22 -13.96
N THR A 58 -10.58 15.20 -14.81
CA THR A 58 -9.72 16.35 -15.12
C THR A 58 -9.65 17.36 -13.97
N LEU A 59 -10.79 17.69 -13.35
CA LEU A 59 -10.87 18.73 -12.31
C LEU A 59 -10.44 18.22 -10.93
N MET A 60 -10.76 16.96 -10.61
CA MET A 60 -10.47 16.33 -9.32
C MET A 60 -9.25 15.41 -9.38
N TRP A 61 -8.54 15.38 -10.51
CA TRP A 61 -7.30 14.60 -10.69
C TRP A 61 -7.45 13.12 -10.31
N THR A 62 -8.64 12.54 -10.52
CA THR A 62 -8.96 11.22 -9.95
C THR A 62 -8.09 10.09 -10.51
N GLU A 63 -7.58 10.24 -11.74
CA GLU A 63 -6.64 9.28 -12.32
C GLU A 63 -5.22 9.43 -11.74
N LEU A 64 -4.81 10.65 -11.35
CA LEU A 64 -3.55 10.86 -10.65
C LEU A 64 -3.62 10.26 -9.24
N ILE A 65 -4.71 10.52 -8.52
CA ILE A 65 -4.97 9.94 -7.19
C ILE A 65 -5.04 8.40 -7.26
N ARG A 66 -5.59 7.84 -8.35
CA ARG A 66 -5.59 6.38 -8.58
C ARG A 66 -4.19 5.81 -8.86
N GLY A 67 -3.35 6.52 -9.61
CA GLY A 67 -1.97 6.11 -9.86
C GLY A 67 -1.05 6.24 -8.65
N GLU A 68 -1.35 7.17 -7.74
CA GLU A 68 -0.55 7.42 -6.52
C GLU A 68 -0.70 6.34 -5.43
N CYS A 69 -1.67 5.42 -5.51
CA CYS A 69 -1.93 4.44 -4.44
C CYS A 69 -1.42 3.01 -4.70
N GLN A 70 -0.56 2.78 -5.70
CA GLN A 70 -0.09 1.43 -6.04
C GLN A 70 1.11 0.94 -5.20
N TRP A 71 1.59 1.72 -4.23
CA TRP A 71 2.80 1.47 -3.42
C TRP A 71 2.61 0.49 -2.23
N GLY A 72 1.52 -0.30 -2.20
CA GLY A 72 1.00 -0.91 -0.97
C GLY A 72 1.10 -2.43 -0.81
N GLU A 73 1.77 -3.19 -1.67
CA GLU A 73 1.71 -4.67 -1.62
C GLU A 73 2.87 -5.37 -0.87
N ALA A 74 3.80 -4.63 -0.25
CA ALA A 74 4.95 -5.24 0.43
C ALA A 74 4.67 -5.68 1.88
N ILE A 75 3.69 -5.08 2.55
CA ILE A 75 3.39 -5.32 3.96
C ILE A 75 1.98 -5.88 4.12
N THR A 76 1.84 -7.02 4.80
CA THR A 76 0.54 -7.58 5.16
C THR A 76 0.31 -7.48 6.66
N ILE A 77 -0.78 -6.82 7.07
CA ILE A 77 -1.10 -6.56 8.48
C ILE A 77 -2.51 -7.07 8.78
N GLU A 78 -2.61 -7.93 9.79
CA GLU A 78 -3.88 -8.38 10.36
C GLU A 78 -3.88 -8.07 11.86
N ALA A 79 -4.99 -7.52 12.37
CA ALA A 79 -5.10 -7.10 13.76
C ALA A 79 -6.47 -7.46 14.32
N GLU A 80 -6.46 -8.10 15.49
CA GLU A 80 -7.66 -8.53 16.21
C GLU A 80 -7.67 -7.92 17.62
N PRO A 81 -8.85 -7.57 18.16
CA PRO A 81 -8.99 -7.17 19.55
C PRO A 81 -8.80 -8.38 20.47
N ARG A 82 -7.89 -8.28 21.44
CA ARG A 82 -7.72 -9.33 22.46
C ARG A 82 -8.68 -9.11 23.64
N ALA A 83 -8.85 -10.13 24.47
CA ALA A 83 -9.68 -10.10 25.68
C ALA A 83 -9.37 -8.92 26.63
N ASP A 84 -8.12 -8.44 26.63
CA ASP A 84 -7.67 -7.31 27.44
C ASP A 84 -8.09 -5.93 26.87
N GLY A 85 -8.89 -5.90 25.80
CA GLY A 85 -9.35 -4.67 25.14
C GLY A 85 -8.29 -3.96 24.28
N SER A 86 -7.04 -4.45 24.28
CA SER A 86 -5.98 -3.91 23.42
C SER A 86 -6.05 -4.48 22.00
N ARG A 87 -5.85 -3.61 20.99
CA ARG A 87 -5.65 -4.04 19.59
C ARG A 87 -4.18 -4.40 19.41
N ARG A 88 -3.88 -5.64 19.02
CA ARG A 88 -2.54 -6.09 18.67
C ARG A 88 -2.57 -6.75 17.30
N THR A 89 -1.46 -6.71 16.58
CA THR A 89 -1.33 -7.40 15.29
C THR A 89 -1.24 -8.91 15.54
N THR A 90 -2.10 -9.69 14.87
CA THR A 90 -1.99 -11.15 14.83
C THR A 90 -0.94 -11.57 13.81
N ARG A 91 -0.95 -10.90 12.66
CA ARG A 91 -0.01 -11.10 11.56
C ARG A 91 0.60 -9.77 11.14
N TYR A 92 1.91 -9.76 10.97
CA TYR A 92 2.64 -8.62 10.44
C TYR A 92 3.82 -9.15 9.64
N ASP A 93 3.64 -9.24 8.33
CA ASP A 93 4.62 -9.83 7.44
C ASP A 93 5.11 -8.79 6.44
N ILE A 94 6.42 -8.72 6.25
CA ILE A 94 7.07 -7.84 5.27
C ILE A 94 7.79 -8.71 4.26
N ASP A 95 7.49 -8.49 2.98
CA ASP A 95 8.25 -9.06 1.88
C ASP A 95 9.43 -8.15 1.54
N MET A 96 10.64 -8.54 1.96
CA MET A 96 11.86 -7.75 1.72
C MET A 96 12.27 -7.72 0.25
N THR A 97 11.68 -8.58 -0.60
CA THR A 97 11.94 -8.56 -2.04
C THR A 97 11.12 -7.50 -2.78
N LYS A 98 9.98 -7.12 -2.19
CA LYS A 98 9.11 -6.04 -2.68
C LYS A 98 9.39 -4.71 -1.99
N CYS A 99 9.95 -4.75 -0.79
CA CYS A 99 10.34 -3.55 -0.06
C CYS A 99 11.43 -2.78 -0.82
N ILE A 100 11.21 -1.48 -1.05
CA ILE A 100 12.18 -0.60 -1.72
C ILE A 100 13.01 0.24 -0.74
N TYR A 101 12.88 0.00 0.57
CA TYR A 101 13.64 0.71 1.61
C TYR A 101 13.52 2.23 1.54
N CYS A 102 12.29 2.72 1.35
CA CYS A 102 12.00 4.15 1.24
C CYS A 102 11.81 4.89 2.58
N GLY A 103 11.82 4.18 3.71
CA GLY A 103 11.57 4.78 5.03
C GLY A 103 10.13 5.23 5.31
N PHE A 104 9.20 5.20 4.34
CA PHE A 104 7.83 5.72 4.53
C PHE A 104 7.05 5.03 5.64
N CYS A 105 7.29 3.74 5.88
CA CYS A 105 6.58 3.03 6.94
C CYS A 105 6.95 3.54 8.35
N GLN A 106 8.17 4.03 8.53
CA GLN A 106 8.63 4.61 9.79
C GLN A 106 7.93 5.95 10.07
N GLU A 107 7.91 6.83 9.08
CA GLU A 107 7.30 8.16 9.21
C GLU A 107 5.77 8.11 9.23
N ALA A 108 5.17 7.14 8.53
CA ALA A 108 3.73 6.94 8.53
C ALA A 108 3.21 6.32 9.84
N CYS A 109 4.08 5.73 10.67
CA CYS A 109 3.63 5.02 11.85
C CYS A 109 3.29 6.01 12.98
N PRO A 110 2.02 6.10 13.44
CA PRO A 110 1.62 7.08 14.46
C PRO A 110 2.20 6.79 15.86
N VAL A 111 2.83 5.64 16.04
CA VAL A 111 3.31 5.12 17.35
C VAL A 111 4.76 4.66 17.28
N ASP A 112 5.47 4.97 16.20
CA ASP A 112 6.83 4.49 15.92
C ASP A 112 6.98 2.96 16.12
N ALA A 113 5.97 2.20 15.68
CA ALA A 113 6.01 0.74 15.77
C ALA A 113 7.04 0.14 14.84
N ILE A 114 7.14 0.65 13.63
CA ILE A 114 8.12 0.17 12.66
C ILE A 114 9.19 1.22 12.43
N VAL A 115 10.44 0.79 12.45
CA VAL A 115 11.61 1.66 12.31
C VAL A 115 12.62 0.97 11.43
N GLU A 116 13.19 1.71 10.48
CA GLU A 116 14.25 1.21 9.63
C GLU A 116 15.57 1.14 10.43
N GLY A 117 16.01 -0.08 10.73
CA GLY A 117 17.20 -0.33 11.54
C GLY A 117 18.51 -0.25 10.73
N PRO A 118 19.66 -0.01 11.39
CA PRO A 118 20.96 0.25 10.74
C PRO A 118 21.57 -0.96 10.03
N ASN A 119 21.09 -2.17 10.32
CA ASN A 119 21.64 -3.40 9.74
C ASN A 119 21.29 -3.55 8.25
N PHE A 120 22.30 -3.42 7.38
CA PHE A 120 22.21 -3.61 5.94
C PHE A 120 22.79 -4.96 5.45
N GLU A 121 23.57 -5.65 6.28
CA GLU A 121 24.19 -6.94 5.93
C GLU A 121 23.28 -8.10 6.35
N PHE A 122 22.33 -8.48 5.50
CA PHE A 122 21.40 -9.59 5.76
C PHE A 122 21.09 -10.40 4.50
N SER A 123 22.02 -10.44 3.54
CA SER A 123 21.90 -11.28 2.35
C SER A 123 21.75 -12.75 2.75
N THR A 124 20.70 -13.39 2.22
CA THR A 124 20.36 -14.79 2.47
C THR A 124 20.53 -15.62 1.19
N GLU A 125 20.64 -16.94 1.35
CA GLU A 125 20.78 -17.86 0.22
C GLU A 125 19.44 -18.19 -0.43
N THR A 126 18.36 -18.19 0.36
CA THR A 126 17.01 -18.52 -0.10
C THR A 126 16.09 -17.31 -0.12
N HIS A 127 15.11 -17.32 -1.03
CA HIS A 127 14.08 -16.29 -1.14
C HIS A 127 13.12 -16.29 0.05
N GLU A 128 12.79 -17.48 0.58
CA GLU A 128 11.86 -17.64 1.71
C GLU A 128 12.38 -16.95 2.98
N GLU A 129 13.69 -16.90 3.18
CA GLU A 129 14.28 -16.20 4.31
C GLU A 129 14.11 -14.67 4.25
N LEU A 130 13.85 -14.10 3.07
CA LEU A 130 13.55 -12.67 2.85
C LEU A 130 12.08 -12.32 3.10
N LEU A 131 11.22 -13.31 3.33
CA LEU A 131 9.85 -13.10 3.80
C LEU A 131 9.88 -13.04 5.33
N TYR A 132 9.75 -11.83 5.87
CA TYR A 132 9.91 -11.61 7.30
C TYR A 132 8.55 -11.67 7.99
N ASN A 133 8.39 -12.67 8.86
CA ASN A 133 7.26 -12.75 9.77
C ASN A 133 7.44 -11.81 10.97
N LYS A 134 6.33 -11.55 11.67
CA LYS A 134 6.29 -10.73 12.89
C LYS A 134 7.38 -11.09 13.91
N GLU A 135 7.61 -12.38 14.15
CA GLU A 135 8.61 -12.84 15.13
C GLU A 135 10.04 -12.47 14.72
N LYS A 136 10.37 -12.57 13.42
CA LYS A 136 11.70 -12.20 12.91
C LYS A 136 11.93 -10.68 13.06
N LEU A 137 10.89 -9.88 12.84
CA LEU A 137 10.94 -8.43 13.04
C LEU A 137 11.11 -8.05 14.51
N LEU A 138 10.43 -8.75 15.42
CA LEU A 138 10.62 -8.55 16.87
C LEU A 138 12.03 -8.93 17.32
N ASN A 139 12.54 -10.08 16.88
CA ASN A 139 13.91 -10.50 17.17
C ASN A 139 14.97 -9.50 16.65
N ASN A 140 14.70 -8.85 15.51
CA ASN A 140 15.55 -7.78 15.00
C ASN A 140 15.46 -6.52 15.87
N GLY A 141 14.27 -6.18 16.36
CA GLY A 141 14.07 -5.12 17.35
C GLY A 141 14.92 -5.37 18.60
N ASP A 142 14.78 -6.55 19.20
CA ASP A 142 15.49 -6.90 20.44
C ASP A 142 17.02 -6.86 20.28
N LYS A 143 17.54 -7.28 19.13
CA LYS A 143 18.98 -7.26 18.84
C LYS A 143 19.53 -5.83 18.68
N TRP A 144 18.78 -4.95 18.04
CA TRP A 144 19.26 -3.62 17.61
C TRP A 144 18.64 -2.46 18.41
N GLU A 145 17.86 -2.74 19.45
CA GLU A 145 17.10 -1.74 20.22
C GLU A 145 17.98 -0.60 20.73
N ALA A 146 19.19 -0.92 21.24
CA ALA A 146 20.11 0.06 21.79
C ALA A 146 20.57 1.08 20.73
N GLU A 147 20.92 0.60 19.54
CA GLU A 147 21.40 1.43 18.44
C GLU A 147 20.25 2.20 17.77
N ILE A 148 19.11 1.53 17.57
CA ILE A 148 17.89 2.16 17.04
C ILE A 148 17.45 3.31 17.95
N SER A 149 17.43 3.10 19.27
CA SER A 149 17.05 4.13 20.23
C SER A 149 18.02 5.31 20.21
N ALA A 150 19.32 5.05 20.09
CA ALA A 150 20.32 6.12 19.97
C ALA A 150 20.13 6.95 18.68
N ASN A 151 19.84 6.30 17.55
CA ASN A 151 19.61 6.96 16.28
C ASN A 151 18.32 7.79 16.30
N ILE A 152 17.22 7.25 16.85
CA ILE A 152 15.98 8.01 17.01
C ILE A 152 16.20 9.21 17.93
N GLN A 153 16.93 9.03 19.04
CA GLN A 153 17.22 10.13 19.97
C GLN A 153 18.10 11.23 19.35
N ALA A 154 18.88 10.90 18.32
CA ALA A 154 19.62 11.90 17.55
C ALA A 154 18.72 12.62 16.52
N ASP A 155 17.75 11.92 15.93
CA ASP A 155 16.99 12.39 14.77
C ASP A 155 15.57 12.89 15.08
N TYR A 156 15.04 12.67 16.30
CA TYR A 156 13.63 12.97 16.65
C TYR A 156 13.19 14.43 16.43
N LEU A 157 14.12 15.38 16.35
CA LEU A 157 13.83 16.79 16.10
C LEU A 157 13.53 17.10 14.63
N TYR A 158 13.88 16.20 13.71
CA TYR A 158 13.78 16.39 12.26
C TYR A 158 12.70 15.53 11.59
N ARG A 159 11.92 14.78 12.38
CA ARG A 159 10.72 14.06 11.94
C ARG A 159 9.45 14.90 12.06
#